data_AF-A0A949EGH0-F1
#
_entry.id   AF-A0A949EGH0-F1
#
_cell.length_a   1.000
_cell.length_b   1.000
_cell.length_c   1.000
_cell.angle_alpha   90.00
_cell.angle_beta   90.00
_cell.angle_gamma   90.00
#
_symmetry.space_group_name_H-M   'P 1'
#
loop_
_entity.id
_entity.type
_entity.pdbx_description
1 polymer ?
#
loop_
_entity_poly.entity_id
_entity_poly.type
_entity_poly.pdbx_seq_one_letter_code
_entity_poly.pdbx_strand_id
1 'polypeptide(L)'
;MKKFLQLLVIGDYYLAALLLVWAGVSKITSPGVGDLLESLLAQNIISLKQLVFISRWKPPLEIAFGFAALSGIQAAFLARVTGLIYLFYTLLLILVSEGYLLLPIDCGCFGGGSPTPVYLLILRNFFIALPLFFFPRNHGHFNRPHLLFSQN
;
A
#
# COMPACT_ATOMS: atom_id res chain seq x y z
N MET A 1 -0.55 8.40 26.69
CA MET A 1 0.36 7.80 25.69
C MET A 1 -0.27 6.68 24.88
N LYS A 2 -0.84 5.62 25.49
CA LYS A 2 -1.46 4.49 24.75
C LYS A 2 -2.59 4.90 23.79
N LYS A 3 -3.51 5.80 24.20
CA LYS A 3 -4.62 6.29 23.36
C LYS A 3 -4.14 7.07 22.12
N PHE A 4 -3.07 7.87 22.26
CA PHE A 4 -2.52 8.65 21.14
C PHE A 4 -1.87 7.74 20.08
N LEU A 5 -1.10 6.74 20.51
CA LEU A 5 -0.50 5.76 19.61
C LEU A 5 -1.57 4.96 18.84
N GLN A 6 -2.65 4.58 19.52
CA GLN A 6 -3.79 3.91 18.89
C GLN A 6 -4.44 4.80 17.82
N LEU A 7 -4.64 6.08 18.11
CA LEU A 7 -5.23 7.02 17.16
C LEU A 7 -4.33 7.21 15.93
N LEU A 8 -3.02 7.26 16.11
CA LEU A 8 -2.06 7.29 15.00
C LEU A 8 -2.14 6.04 14.13
N VAL A 9 -2.14 4.85 14.73
CA VAL A 9 -2.23 3.57 13.99
C VAL A 9 -3.54 3.46 13.20
N ILE A 10 -4.64 3.94 13.80
CA ILE A 10 -5.95 3.95 13.13
C ILE A 10 -5.96 4.97 12.00
N GLY A 11 -5.41 6.17 12.22
CA GLY A 11 -5.26 7.19 11.19
C GLY A 11 -4.44 6.69 10.00
N ASP A 12 -3.32 6.03 10.27
CA ASP A 12 -2.45 5.44 9.26
C ASP A 12 -3.15 4.31 8.47
N TYR A 13 -3.96 3.49 9.14
CA TYR A 13 -4.80 2.49 8.46
C TYR A 13 -5.79 3.10 7.47
N TYR A 14 -6.54 4.12 7.89
CA TYR A 14 -7.50 4.78 7.00
C TYR A 14 -6.80 5.57 5.88
N LEU A 15 -5.65 6.17 6.17
CA LEU A 15 -4.82 6.82 5.16
C LEU A 15 -4.35 5.79 4.12
N ALA A 16 -3.83 4.64 4.55
CA ALA A 16 -3.38 3.58 3.66
C ALA A 16 -4.53 3.04 2.79
N ALA A 17 -5.73 2.90 3.37
CA ALA A 17 -6.93 2.49 2.64
C ALA A 17 -7.34 3.53 1.59
N LEU A 18 -7.33 4.83 1.93
CA LEU A 18 -7.59 5.92 0.98
C LEU A 18 -6.54 5.95 -0.13
N LEU A 19 -5.26 5.78 0.21
CA LEU A 19 -4.16 5.72 -0.76
C LEU A 19 -4.31 4.55 -1.72
N LEU A 20 -4.83 3.40 -1.28
CA LEU A 20 -5.13 2.26 -2.16
C LEU A 20 -6.24 2.57 -3.16
N VAL A 21 -7.35 3.17 -2.69
CA VAL A 21 -8.44 3.59 -3.59
C VAL A 21 -7.91 4.61 -4.60
N TRP A 22 -7.19 5.63 -4.12
CA TRP A 22 -6.60 6.65 -4.96
C TRP A 22 -5.62 6.05 -5.97
N ALA A 23 -4.73 5.16 -5.55
CA ALA A 23 -3.79 4.45 -6.40
C ALA A 23 -4.48 3.71 -7.55
N GLY A 24 -5.58 3.01 -7.27
CA GLY A 24 -6.32 2.30 -8.31
C GLY A 24 -7.07 3.25 -9.26
N VAL A 25 -7.69 4.32 -8.73
CA VAL A 25 -8.35 5.35 -9.54
C VAL A 25 -7.35 6.05 -10.46
N SER A 26 -6.18 6.48 -9.93
CA SER A 26 -5.16 7.16 -10.72
C SER A 26 -4.59 6.27 -11.84
N LYS A 27 -4.48 4.96 -11.62
CA LYS A 27 -4.07 4.01 -12.67
C LYS A 27 -5.11 3.84 -13.78
N ILE A 28 -6.39 4.03 -13.48
CA ILE A 28 -7.46 4.01 -14.48
C ILE A 28 -7.45 5.33 -15.28
N THR A 29 -7.26 6.47 -14.62
CA THR A 29 -7.28 7.79 -15.28
C THR A 29 -6.00 8.09 -16.05
N SER A 30 -4.86 7.58 -15.57
CA SER A 30 -3.53 7.85 -16.12
C SER A 30 -2.75 6.55 -16.17
N PRO A 31 -3.05 5.67 -17.15
CA PRO A 31 -2.46 4.34 -17.21
C PRO A 31 -0.96 4.43 -17.38
N GLY A 32 -0.24 3.73 -16.50
CA GLY A 32 1.21 3.59 -16.50
C GLY A 32 1.58 2.28 -15.83
N VAL A 33 2.49 1.53 -16.45
CA VAL A 33 2.99 0.26 -15.92
C VAL A 33 4.02 0.51 -14.81
N GLY A 34 4.79 1.60 -14.96
CA GLY A 34 5.82 2.04 -14.02
C GLY A 34 7.12 1.26 -14.18
N ASP A 35 8.23 1.92 -13.86
CA ASP A 35 9.59 1.37 -13.96
C ASP A 35 9.76 0.06 -13.18
N LEU A 36 9.03 -0.12 -12.07
CA LEU A 36 9.11 -1.36 -11.27
C LEU A 36 8.73 -2.61 -12.09
N LEU A 37 7.60 -2.60 -12.77
CA LEU A 37 7.13 -3.75 -13.54
C LEU A 37 7.95 -3.93 -14.83
N GLU A 38 8.36 -2.83 -15.46
CA GLU A 38 9.24 -2.85 -16.63
C GLU A 38 10.61 -3.43 -16.30
N SER A 39 11.17 -3.08 -15.15
CA SER A 39 12.45 -3.61 -14.69
C SER A 39 12.37 -5.09 -14.33
N LEU A 40 11.26 -5.54 -13.71
CA LEU A 40 11.03 -6.97 -13.47
C LEU A 40 10.94 -7.77 -14.77
N LEU A 41 10.36 -7.18 -15.83
CA LEU A 41 10.34 -7.79 -17.17
C LEU A 41 11.74 -7.81 -17.78
N ALA A 42 12.49 -6.70 -17.69
CA ALA A 42 13.85 -6.60 -18.22
C ALA A 42 14.82 -7.58 -17.55
N GLN A 43 14.65 -7.83 -16.25
CA GLN A 43 15.39 -8.83 -15.48
C GLN A 43 14.89 -10.28 -15.72
N ASN A 44 13.92 -10.50 -16.60
CA ASN A 44 13.30 -11.80 -16.88
C ASN A 44 12.67 -12.47 -15.64
N ILE A 45 12.30 -11.70 -14.61
CA ILE A 45 11.61 -12.20 -13.41
C ILE A 45 10.14 -12.47 -13.72
N ILE A 46 9.54 -11.61 -14.55
CA ILE A 46 8.16 -11.78 -15.05
C ILE A 46 8.15 -11.85 -16.57
N SER A 47 7.13 -12.54 -17.10
CA SER A 47 6.84 -12.59 -18.53
C SER A 47 5.90 -11.48 -18.96
N LEU A 48 5.86 -11.18 -20.26
CA LEU A 48 4.91 -10.20 -20.83
C LEU A 48 3.44 -10.55 -20.53
N LYS A 49 3.10 -11.85 -20.52
CA LYS A 49 1.75 -12.33 -20.16
C LYS A 49 1.40 -11.96 -18.70
N GLN A 50 2.35 -12.15 -17.79
CA GLN A 50 2.17 -11.76 -16.38
C GLN A 50 2.09 -10.25 -16.22
N LEU A 51 2.92 -9.48 -16.93
CA LEU A 51 2.86 -8.02 -16.91
C LEU A 51 1.48 -7.51 -17.33
N VAL A 52 0.95 -7.99 -18.45
CA VAL A 52 -0.39 -7.59 -18.94
C VAL A 52 -1.49 -8.02 -17.97
N PHE A 53 -1.36 -9.21 -17.36
CA PHE A 53 -2.32 -9.68 -16.36
C PHE A 53 -2.31 -8.78 -15.12
N ILE A 54 -1.12 -8.47 -14.59
CA ILE A 54 -0.95 -7.63 -13.39
C ILE A 54 -1.43 -6.21 -13.68
N SER A 55 -1.03 -5.60 -14.79
CA SER A 55 -1.43 -4.22 -15.12
C SER A 55 -2.94 -4.06 -15.28
N ARG A 56 -3.63 -5.09 -15.79
CA ARG A 56 -5.09 -5.10 -15.95
C ARG A 56 -5.84 -5.30 -14.64
N TRP A 57 -5.39 -6.20 -13.78
CA TRP A 57 -6.12 -6.57 -12.55
C TRP A 57 -5.70 -5.77 -11.32
N LYS A 58 -4.50 -5.19 -11.28
CA LYS A 58 -4.02 -4.40 -10.15
C LYS A 58 -4.94 -3.22 -9.80
N PRO A 59 -5.35 -2.34 -10.75
CA PRO A 59 -6.22 -1.21 -10.41
C PRO A 59 -7.57 -1.58 -9.76
N PRO A 60 -8.38 -2.51 -10.31
CA PRO A 60 -9.65 -2.87 -9.67
C PRO A 60 -9.43 -3.58 -8.32
N LEU A 61 -8.34 -4.34 -8.15
CA LEU A 61 -8.02 -4.97 -6.87
C LEU A 61 -7.64 -3.95 -5.80
N GLU A 62 -6.86 -2.92 -6.13
CA GLU A 62 -6.52 -1.82 -5.21
C GLU A 62 -7.78 -1.06 -4.76
N ILE A 63 -8.70 -0.79 -5.68
CA ILE A 63 -9.98 -0.13 -5.38
C ILE A 63 -10.84 -1.01 -4.46
N ALA A 64 -11.05 -2.27 -4.84
CA ALA A 64 -11.88 -3.20 -4.07
C ALA A 64 -11.32 -3.41 -2.65
N PHE A 65 -10.01 -3.59 -2.54
CA PHE A 65 -9.33 -3.77 -1.25
C PHE A 65 -9.35 -2.48 -0.41
N GLY A 66 -9.15 -1.32 -1.04
CA GLY A 66 -9.27 -0.02 -0.39
C GLY A 66 -10.66 0.23 0.19
N PHE A 67 -11.73 -0.01 -0.58
CA PHE A 67 -13.10 0.09 -0.07
C PHE A 67 -13.42 -0.93 1.01
N ALA A 68 -12.93 -2.17 0.88
CA ALA A 68 -13.06 -3.18 1.93
C ALA A 68 -12.40 -2.71 3.24
N ALA A 69 -11.21 -2.11 3.17
CA ALA A 69 -10.54 -1.53 4.33
C ALA A 69 -11.30 -0.32 4.92
N LEU A 70 -11.79 0.59 4.08
CA LEU A 70 -12.59 1.73 4.53
C LEU A 70 -13.89 1.31 5.23
N SER A 71 -14.47 0.18 4.85
CA SER A 71 -15.69 -0.35 5.48
C SER A 71 -15.52 -0.70 6.97
N GLY A 72 -14.28 -0.82 7.44
CA GLY A 72 -13.95 -1.15 8.84
C GLY A 72 -14.27 -2.59 9.25
N ILE A 73 -14.78 -3.42 8.32
CA ILE A 73 -15.09 -4.83 8.56
C ILE A 73 -13.78 -5.60 8.68
N GLN A 74 -13.55 -6.27 9.81
CA GLN A 74 -12.30 -7.01 10.06
C GLN A 74 -11.05 -6.12 9.92
N ALA A 75 -11.12 -4.87 10.37
CA ALA A 75 -10.05 -3.88 10.21
C ALA A 75 -8.66 -4.37 10.66
N ALA A 76 -8.58 -5.14 11.76
CA ALA A 76 -7.32 -5.69 12.24
C ALA A 76 -6.69 -6.74 11.30
N PHE A 77 -7.52 -7.51 10.58
CA PHE A 77 -7.03 -8.44 9.57
C PHE A 77 -6.60 -7.68 8.31
N LEU A 78 -7.47 -6.79 7.81
CA LEU A 78 -7.18 -5.99 6.64
C LEU A 78 -5.94 -5.11 6.83
N ALA A 79 -5.73 -4.52 8.01
CA ALA A 79 -4.53 -3.75 8.34
C ALA A 79 -3.26 -4.58 8.15
N ARG A 80 -3.23 -5.82 8.64
CA ARG A 80 -2.08 -6.71 8.46
C ARG A 80 -1.87 -7.10 7.01
N VAL A 81 -2.94 -7.39 6.28
CA VAL A 81 -2.87 -7.69 4.84
C VAL A 81 -2.30 -6.48 4.09
N THR A 82 -2.79 -5.26 4.37
CA THR A 82 -2.25 -4.01 3.83
C THR A 82 -0.77 -3.87 4.16
N GLY A 83 -0.37 -4.05 5.42
CA GLY A 83 1.03 -3.99 5.83
C GLY A 83 1.92 -4.98 5.08
N LEU A 84 1.46 -6.23 4.91
CA LEU A 84 2.16 -7.24 4.11
C LEU A 84 2.30 -6.84 2.64
N ILE A 85 1.27 -6.22 2.05
CA ILE A 85 1.34 -5.72 0.67
C ILE A 85 2.43 -4.64 0.54
N TYR A 86 2.49 -3.68 1.46
CA TYR A 86 3.54 -2.64 1.45
C TYR A 86 4.94 -3.23 1.64
N LEU A 87 5.11 -4.21 2.53
CA LEU A 87 6.39 -4.92 2.70
C LEU A 87 6.77 -5.73 1.45
N PHE A 88 5.81 -6.35 0.79
CA PHE A 88 6.02 -7.05 -0.47
C PHE A 88 6.51 -6.09 -1.57
N TYR A 89 5.89 -4.92 -1.72
CA TYR A 89 6.38 -3.88 -2.63
C TYR A 89 7.80 -3.41 -2.29
N THR A 90 8.11 -3.32 -1.01
CA THR A 90 9.46 -2.96 -0.54
C THR A 90 10.49 -4.00 -0.98
N LEU A 91 10.17 -5.29 -0.87
CA LEU A 91 11.03 -6.36 -1.35
C LEU A 91 11.28 -6.26 -2.86
N LEU A 92 10.23 -5.99 -3.65
CA LEU A 92 10.36 -5.80 -5.09
C LEU A 92 11.23 -4.59 -5.45
N LEU A 93 11.10 -3.48 -4.72
CA LEU A 93 11.95 -2.30 -4.92
C LEU A 93 13.42 -2.60 -4.63
N ILE A 94 13.71 -3.32 -3.55
CA ILE A 94 15.08 -3.73 -3.21
C ILE A 94 15.65 -4.62 -4.33
N LEU A 95 14.87 -5.59 -4.79
CA LEU A 95 15.27 -6.52 -5.85
C LEU A 95 15.59 -5.78 -7.16
N VAL A 96 14.67 -4.94 -7.62
CA VAL A 96 14.83 -4.18 -8.86
C VAL A 96 15.95 -3.15 -8.76
N SER A 97 16.13 -2.54 -7.59
CA SER A 97 17.20 -1.55 -7.39
C SER A 97 18.59 -2.16 -7.31
N GLU A 98 18.73 -3.48 -7.16
CA GLU A 98 20.01 -4.17 -6.94
C GLU A 98 20.86 -3.56 -5.79
N GLY A 99 20.20 -2.91 -4.82
CA GLY A 99 20.85 -2.21 -3.70
C GLY A 99 21.18 -0.74 -3.95
N TYR A 100 20.92 -0.19 -5.14
CA TYR A 100 21.12 1.23 -5.45
C TYR A 100 19.98 2.10 -4.89
N LEU A 101 20.16 2.54 -3.65
CA LEU A 101 19.14 3.30 -2.90
C LEU A 101 18.76 4.66 -3.50
N LEU A 102 19.67 5.30 -4.24
CA LEU A 102 19.44 6.60 -4.89
C LEU A 102 18.85 6.48 -6.31
N LEU A 103 18.71 5.26 -6.83
CA LEU A 103 18.16 5.03 -8.16
C LEU A 103 16.72 5.60 -8.21
N PRO A 104 16.42 6.54 -9.11
CA PRO A 104 15.07 7.03 -9.28
C PRO A 104 14.23 5.95 -9.98
N ILE A 105 13.15 5.52 -9.34
CA ILE A 105 12.21 4.51 -9.87
C ILE A 105 10.78 5.05 -9.75
N ASP A 106 10.01 4.97 -10.83
CA ASP A 106 8.55 5.02 -10.76
C ASP A 106 8.01 3.66 -10.29
N CYS A 107 7.49 3.61 -9.06
CA CYS A 107 6.88 2.39 -8.52
C CYS A 107 5.56 2.01 -9.19
N GLY A 108 5.05 2.83 -10.13
CA GLY A 108 3.75 2.66 -10.76
C GLY A 108 2.64 2.67 -9.71
N CYS A 109 2.81 3.45 -8.64
CA CYS A 109 1.88 3.46 -7.50
C CYS A 109 0.63 4.29 -7.78
N PHE A 110 0.72 5.37 -8.56
CA PHE A 110 -0.39 6.29 -8.85
C PHE A 110 -0.62 6.51 -10.36
N GLY A 111 -0.35 5.49 -11.18
CA GLY A 111 -0.36 5.62 -12.64
C GLY A 111 1.00 6.12 -13.14
N GLY A 112 1.01 6.89 -14.23
CA GLY A 112 2.22 7.54 -14.74
C GLY A 112 2.75 8.58 -13.76
N GLY A 113 3.91 8.33 -13.15
CA GLY A 113 4.48 9.15 -12.08
C GLY A 113 5.86 9.72 -12.42
N SER A 114 6.34 10.60 -11.54
CA SER A 114 7.73 11.03 -11.56
C SER A 114 8.60 10.03 -10.77
N PRO A 115 9.74 9.60 -11.33
CA PRO A 115 10.67 8.72 -10.63
C PRO A 115 11.08 9.28 -9.27
N THR A 116 11.08 8.43 -8.25
CA THR A 116 11.44 8.79 -6.87
C THR A 116 12.60 7.92 -6.41
N PRO A 117 13.57 8.45 -5.64
CA PRO A 117 14.64 7.62 -5.07
C PRO A 117 14.10 6.41 -4.30
N VAL A 118 14.67 5.23 -4.58
CA VAL A 118 14.26 3.95 -3.96
C VAL A 118 14.19 4.02 -2.44
N TYR A 119 15.16 4.67 -1.78
CA TYR A 119 15.15 4.77 -0.32
C TYR A 119 13.90 5.48 0.23
N LEU A 120 13.38 6.50 -0.46
CA LEU A 120 12.15 7.20 -0.04
C LEU A 120 10.92 6.30 -0.19
N LEU A 121 10.87 5.51 -1.26
CA LEU A 121 9.79 4.55 -1.48
C LEU A 121 9.80 3.44 -0.42
N ILE A 122 10.99 2.92 -0.10
CA ILE A 122 11.20 1.94 0.98
C ILE A 122 10.77 2.54 2.33
N LEU A 123 11.26 3.74 2.65
CA LEU A 123 10.97 4.44 3.90
C LEU A 123 9.46 4.67 4.07
N ARG A 124 8.79 5.18 3.03
CA ARG A 124 7.33 5.36 2.98
C ARG A 124 6.61 4.04 3.26
N ASN A 125 6.99 2.97 2.57
CA ASN A 125 6.34 1.68 2.74
C ASN A 125 6.53 1.12 4.15
N PHE A 126 7.71 1.29 4.76
CA PHE A 126 7.93 0.87 6.15
C PHE A 126 7.13 1.70 7.15
N PHE A 127 7.07 3.02 6.98
CA PHE A 127 6.31 3.90 7.87
C PHE A 127 4.81 3.63 7.82
N ILE A 128 4.27 3.21 6.67
CA ILE A 128 2.88 2.76 6.55
C ILE A 128 2.73 1.32 7.05
N ALA A 129 3.63 0.40 6.72
CA ALA A 129 3.43 -1.01 7.03
C ALA A 129 3.54 -1.32 8.54
N LEU A 130 4.53 -0.76 9.21
CA LEU A 130 4.89 -1.15 10.57
C LEU A 130 3.78 -0.83 11.60
N PRO A 131 3.14 0.35 11.59
CA PRO A 131 2.04 0.65 12.50
C PRO A 131 0.85 -0.31 12.33
N LEU A 132 0.57 -0.76 11.12
CA LEU A 132 -0.60 -1.60 10.81
C LEU A 132 -0.56 -2.98 11.50
N PHE A 133 0.64 -3.50 11.82
CA PHE A 133 0.77 -4.73 12.59
C PHE A 133 0.33 -4.58 14.05
N PHE A 134 0.36 -3.34 14.57
CA PHE A 134 -0.08 -3.00 15.92
C PHE A 134 -1.55 -2.58 15.98
N PHE A 135 -2.32 -2.75 14.89
CA PHE A 135 -3.74 -2.42 14.87
C PHE A 135 -4.51 -3.25 15.93
N PRO A 136 -5.33 -2.60 16.79
CA PRO A 136 -5.98 -3.26 17.93
C PRO A 136 -6.93 -4.39 17.50
N ARG A 137 -6.72 -5.60 18.04
CA ARG A 137 -7.53 -6.81 17.74
C ARG A 137 -8.98 -6.75 18.25
N ASN A 138 -9.24 -5.97 19.31
CA ASN A 138 -10.53 -5.99 20.02
C ASN A 138 -11.65 -5.18 19.34
N HIS A 139 -11.42 -4.65 18.13
CA HIS A 139 -12.38 -3.83 17.42
C HIS A 139 -12.68 -4.45 16.04
N GLY A 140 -13.61 -5.41 16.02
CA GLY A 140 -14.03 -6.15 14.83
C GLY A 140 -14.83 -5.30 13.82
N HIS A 141 -15.37 -4.16 14.25
CA HIS A 141 -15.99 -3.14 13.42
C HIS A 141 -15.60 -1.75 13.92
N PHE A 142 -14.83 -1.01 13.12
CA PHE A 142 -14.40 0.35 13.47
C PHE A 142 -15.26 1.43 12.82
N ASN A 143 -16.57 1.21 12.71
CA ASN A 143 -17.47 2.15 12.02
C ASN A 143 -17.87 3.35 12.89
N ARG A 144 -17.32 3.46 14.11
CA ARG A 144 -17.68 4.46 15.11
C ARG A 144 -16.45 4.98 15.86
N PRO A 145 -15.64 5.87 15.24
CA PRO A 145 -14.45 6.44 15.88
C PRO A 145 -14.78 7.20 17.18
N HIS A 146 -16.01 7.69 17.34
CA HIS A 146 -16.46 8.35 18.58
C HIS A 146 -16.48 7.42 19.81
N LEU A 147 -16.62 6.10 19.64
CA LEU A 147 -16.62 5.15 20.75
C LEU A 147 -15.24 4.99 21.41
N LEU A 148 -14.15 5.39 20.74
CA LEU A 148 -12.80 5.44 21.34
C LEU A 148 -12.70 6.44 22.50
N PHE A 149 -13.55 7.46 22.50
CA PHE A 149 -13.58 8.51 23.52
C PHE A 149 -14.62 8.25 24.62
N SER A 150 -15.52 7.28 24.41
CA SER A 150 -16.69 7.03 25.29
C SER A 150 -16.46 5.95 26.36
N GLN A 151 -15.38 5.17 26.29
CA GLN A 151 -15.06 4.15 27.30
C GLN A 151 -14.24 4.74 28.46
N ASN A 152 -14.85 5.65 29.22
CA ASN A 152 -14.40 6.07 30.55
C ASN A 152 -15.37 5.51 31.60
#